data_AF-A0A1H6MIG7-F1
#
_entry.id   AF-A0A1H6MIG7-F1
#
_cell.length_a   1.000
_cell.length_b   1.000
_cell.length_c   1.000
_cell.angle_alpha   90.00
_cell.angle_beta   90.00
_cell.angle_gamma   90.00
#
_symmetry.space_group_name_H-M   'P 1'
#
loop_
_entity.id
_entity.type
_entity.pdbx_description
1 polymer ?
#
loop_
_entity_poly.entity_id
_entity_poly.type
_entity_poly.pdbx_seq_one_letter_code
_entity_poly.pdbx_strand_id
1 'polypeptide(L)'
;MTKTARMEPGVKLRDADKMALIPIKVLPTEPEQMLRKPEWLKIKLPKSSERIDQIKGALRKHGLHSVCEEAACPNLTECFNHGTATFMILGAICTRRCPFCDVAHGRPLPPSAEEPEKLALTIRDMNLKYVVITSVDRDDLRDGGAQHFADCISEIRKHSPHIKIEVLVPDFRGRMDTALDILTQTPPDVFNHNLETAPRLYKLARPGADYKWSLQLLKRFKAAHPEVSTKSGLMVGLGETTEELIEVLKDLREHDVDMLTVGQYLQPSKHHLPVKRYMPPAEFDEIKRIAYELGFKHVASGPFVRSSYHADRQAAGEDIS
;
A
#
# COMPACT_ATOMS: atom_id res chain seq x y z
N MET A 1 0.59 24.36 26.69
CA MET A 1 0.65 24.87 25.31
C MET A 1 1.92 24.33 24.66
N THR A 2 1.87 23.11 24.14
CA THR A 2 2.97 22.54 23.36
C THR A 2 2.99 23.25 22.02
N LYS A 3 4.05 24.03 21.76
CA LYS A 3 4.33 24.62 20.44
C LYS A 3 4.19 23.51 19.41
N THR A 4 3.18 23.57 18.54
CA THR A 4 3.22 22.87 17.27
C THR A 4 4.43 23.44 16.53
N ALA A 5 5.56 22.74 16.63
CA ALA A 5 6.73 23.07 15.83
C ALA A 5 6.25 23.15 14.38
N ARG A 6 6.46 24.31 13.75
CA ARG A 6 6.02 24.56 12.38
C ARG A 6 6.67 23.50 11.51
N MET A 7 5.88 22.64 10.85
CA MET A 7 6.41 21.52 10.07
C MET A 7 7.29 22.08 8.94
N GLU A 8 8.59 21.84 9.02
CA GLU A 8 9.54 22.28 8.02
C GLU A 8 9.43 21.41 6.75
N PRO A 9 9.47 22.00 5.54
CA PRO A 9 9.50 21.25 4.30
C PRO A 9 10.64 20.23 4.26
N GLY A 10 10.35 18.99 3.87
CA GLY A 10 11.34 17.92 3.75
C GLY A 10 11.70 17.19 5.05
N VAL A 11 11.14 17.59 6.19
CA VAL A 11 11.37 16.90 7.48
C VAL A 11 10.39 15.74 7.66
N LYS A 12 10.93 14.54 7.92
CA LYS A 12 10.18 13.32 8.21
C LYS A 12 9.79 13.27 9.69
N LEU A 13 8.49 13.29 9.99
CA LEU A 13 7.96 12.96 11.32
C LEU A 13 7.53 11.50 11.36
N ARG A 14 8.02 10.73 12.33
CA ARG A 14 7.70 9.31 12.53
C ARG A 14 7.15 9.05 13.92
N ASP A 15 6.57 7.87 14.13
CA ASP A 15 6.17 7.36 15.44
C ASP A 15 5.44 8.40 16.30
N ALA A 16 5.97 8.72 17.48
CA ALA A 16 5.39 9.66 18.42
C ALA A 16 5.14 11.05 17.81
N ASP A 17 6.07 11.57 17.01
CA ASP A 17 5.95 12.90 16.41
C ASP A 17 4.82 12.95 15.37
N LYS A 18 4.68 11.87 14.59
CA LYS A 18 3.57 11.70 13.64
C LYS A 18 2.23 11.57 14.38
N MET A 19 2.19 10.73 15.41
CA MET A 19 0.98 10.40 16.18
C MET A 19 0.56 11.54 17.12
N ALA A 20 1.43 12.50 17.41
CA ALA A 20 1.05 13.71 18.13
C ALA A 20 0.13 14.64 17.30
N LEU A 21 0.12 14.50 15.97
CA LEU A 21 -0.60 15.39 15.06
C LEU A 21 -1.89 14.79 14.51
N ILE A 22 -2.17 13.51 14.74
CA ILE A 22 -3.39 12.84 14.25
C ILE A 22 -4.65 13.40 14.95
N PRO A 23 -5.78 13.52 14.23
CA PRO A 23 -7.02 14.05 14.82
C PRO A 23 -7.69 13.06 15.79
N ILE A 24 -7.16 11.85 15.91
CA ILE A 24 -7.67 10.80 16.78
C ILE A 24 -6.60 10.48 17.81
N LYS A 25 -6.98 10.43 19.08
CA LYS A 25 -6.02 10.13 20.15
C LYS A 25 -5.66 8.64 20.11
N VAL A 26 -4.43 8.35 19.72
CA VAL A 26 -3.83 7.01 19.87
C VAL A 26 -2.95 7.05 21.11
N LEU A 27 -3.35 6.28 22.11
CA LEU A 27 -2.53 6.08 23.31
C LEU A 27 -1.43 5.07 23.00
N PRO A 28 -0.19 5.30 23.43
CA PRO A 28 0.85 4.30 23.32
C PRO A 28 0.42 2.98 23.98
N THR A 29 0.66 1.85 23.32
CA THR A 29 0.41 0.53 23.92
C THR A 29 1.42 0.28 25.03
N GLU A 30 0.93 0.03 26.24
CA GLU A 30 1.78 -0.40 27.35
C GLU A 30 2.21 -1.87 27.18
N PRO A 31 3.38 -2.30 27.70
CA PRO A 31 3.88 -3.66 27.52
C PRO A 31 2.88 -4.76 27.93
N GLU A 32 2.09 -4.53 28.98
CA GLU A 32 1.09 -5.48 29.50
C GLU A 32 -0.11 -5.63 28.56
N GLN A 33 -0.34 -4.66 27.68
CA GLN A 33 -1.41 -4.66 26.69
C GLN A 33 -0.96 -5.23 25.33
N MET A 34 0.35 -5.41 25.12
CA MET A 34 0.87 -5.96 23.87
C MET A 34 0.59 -7.45 23.77
N LEU A 35 -0.16 -7.84 22.75
CA LEU A 35 -0.40 -9.25 22.45
C LEU A 35 0.93 -9.93 22.06
N ARG A 36 1.17 -11.11 22.64
CA ARG A 36 2.33 -11.92 22.26
C ARG A 36 2.15 -12.41 20.82
N LYS A 37 3.18 -12.18 19.98
CA LYS A 37 3.20 -12.70 18.61
C LYS A 37 3.11 -14.23 18.64
N PRO A 38 2.16 -14.84 17.91
CA PRO A 38 2.03 -16.28 17.87
C PRO A 38 3.16 -16.93 17.08
N GLU A 39 3.32 -18.25 17.23
CA GLU A 39 4.49 -18.94 16.67
C GLU A 39 4.57 -18.94 15.14
N TRP A 40 3.41 -18.95 14.47
CA TRP A 40 3.31 -18.89 13.00
C TRP A 40 3.67 -17.51 12.43
N LEU A 41 3.77 -16.48 13.27
CA LEU A 41 4.11 -15.12 12.85
C LEU A 41 5.61 -14.84 13.03
N LYS A 42 6.45 -15.71 12.46
CA LYS A 42 7.91 -15.61 12.44
C LYS A 42 8.42 -15.62 11.00
N ILE A 43 9.27 -14.65 10.67
CA ILE A 43 9.97 -14.61 9.37
C ILE A 43 11.31 -15.33 9.44
N LYS A 44 11.74 -15.94 8.34
CA LYS A 44 13.10 -16.48 8.20
C LYS A 44 14.02 -15.39 7.68
N LEU A 45 15.10 -15.11 8.39
CA LEU A 45 16.12 -14.17 7.92
C LEU A 45 16.98 -14.82 6.83
N PRO A 46 17.36 -14.06 5.78
CA PRO A 46 18.20 -14.59 4.72
C PRO A 46 19.62 -14.87 5.21
N LYS A 47 20.30 -15.81 4.55
CA LYS A 47 21.72 -16.13 4.86
C LYS A 47 22.70 -15.02 4.43
N SER A 48 22.31 -14.17 3.48
CA SER A 48 23.12 -13.06 2.96
C SER A 48 22.24 -11.82 2.74
N SER A 49 22.80 -10.63 3.00
CA SER A 49 22.19 -9.33 2.73
C SER A 49 22.67 -8.68 1.43
N GLU A 50 23.61 -9.28 0.70
CA GLU A 50 24.30 -8.62 -0.41
C GLU A 50 23.35 -8.04 -1.48
N ARG A 51 22.40 -8.85 -1.97
CA ARG A 51 21.40 -8.40 -2.96
C ARG A 51 20.47 -7.32 -2.40
N ILE A 52 20.15 -7.39 -1.10
CA ILE A 52 19.35 -6.37 -0.43
C ILE A 52 20.12 -5.05 -0.39
N ASP A 53 21.40 -5.09 -0.01
CA ASP A 53 22.26 -3.92 0.10
C ASP A 53 22.53 -3.29 -1.28
N GLN A 54 22.66 -4.11 -2.33
CA GLN A 54 22.74 -3.65 -3.72
C GLN A 54 21.48 -2.88 -4.15
N ILE A 55 20.28 -3.45 -3.93
CA ILE A 55 19.02 -2.79 -4.29
C ILE A 55 18.84 -1.49 -3.50
N LYS A 56 19.12 -1.51 -2.19
CA LYS A 56 19.09 -0.30 -1.36
C LYS A 56 20.09 0.75 -1.82
N GLY A 57 21.27 0.32 -2.25
CA GLY A 57 22.29 1.20 -2.84
C GLY A 57 21.81 1.86 -4.13
N ALA A 58 21.17 1.09 -5.02
CA ALA A 58 20.59 1.61 -6.26
C ALA A 58 19.47 2.63 -5.98
N LEU A 59 18.53 2.30 -5.09
CA LEU A 59 17.46 3.23 -4.70
C LEU A 59 18.03 4.56 -4.19
N ARG A 60 18.99 4.51 -3.25
CA ARG A 60 19.64 5.72 -2.71
C ARG A 60 20.40 6.52 -3.78
N LYS A 61 21.14 5.84 -4.66
CA LYS A 61 21.91 6.48 -5.73
C LYS A 61 21.01 7.27 -6.68
N HIS A 62 19.80 6.77 -6.95
CA HIS A 62 18.84 7.40 -7.84
C HIS A 62 17.83 8.31 -7.11
N GLY A 63 17.94 8.46 -5.78
CA GLY A 63 17.01 9.24 -4.99
C GLY A 63 15.58 8.68 -4.99
N LEU A 64 15.44 7.37 -5.22
CA LEU A 64 14.17 6.66 -5.25
C LEU A 64 13.84 6.10 -3.86
N HIS A 65 12.56 5.90 -3.61
CA HIS A 65 12.07 5.29 -2.37
C HIS A 65 11.37 3.96 -2.65
N SER A 66 11.35 3.10 -1.64
CA SER A 66 10.55 1.87 -1.64
C SER A 66 9.69 1.83 -0.39
N VAL A 67 8.41 1.49 -0.56
CA VAL A 67 7.50 1.25 0.57
C VAL A 67 7.99 0.08 1.43
N CYS A 68 8.77 -0.85 0.85
CA CYS A 68 9.37 -1.95 1.60
C CYS A 68 10.29 -1.44 2.71
N GLU A 69 11.05 -0.38 2.45
CA GLU A 69 11.91 0.27 3.45
C GLU A 69 11.13 1.25 4.33
N GLU A 70 10.30 2.09 3.71
CA GLU A 70 9.67 3.22 4.40
C GLU A 70 8.51 2.80 5.30
N ALA A 71 7.96 1.59 5.10
CA ALA A 71 6.89 1.01 5.92
C ALA A 71 7.33 -0.22 6.75
N ALA A 72 8.65 -0.43 6.93
CA ALA A 72 9.22 -1.52 7.71
C ALA A 72 8.66 -2.92 7.34
N CYS A 73 8.60 -3.22 6.03
CA CYS A 73 7.96 -4.43 5.53
C CYS A 73 8.70 -5.71 5.97
N PRO A 74 8.02 -6.69 6.61
CA PRO A 74 8.65 -7.95 7.01
C PRO A 74 9.10 -8.80 5.83
N ASN A 75 8.55 -8.57 4.63
CA ASN A 75 8.81 -9.37 3.43
C ASN A 75 9.96 -8.81 2.58
N LEU A 76 10.58 -7.69 2.98
CA LEU A 76 11.62 -7.01 2.20
C LEU A 76 12.73 -7.98 1.77
N THR A 77 13.18 -8.83 2.68
CA THR A 77 14.27 -9.78 2.43
C THR A 77 13.91 -10.80 1.36
N GLU A 78 12.66 -11.24 1.30
CA GLU A 78 12.19 -12.22 0.33
C GLU A 78 11.97 -11.56 -1.03
N CYS A 79 11.22 -10.46 -1.07
CA CYS A 79 10.89 -9.77 -2.32
C CYS A 79 12.15 -9.30 -3.07
N PHE A 80 13.11 -8.70 -2.35
CA PHE A 80 14.33 -8.19 -2.97
C PHE A 80 15.21 -9.32 -3.53
N ASN A 81 15.17 -10.51 -2.91
CA ASN A 81 15.89 -11.68 -3.39
C ASN A 81 15.22 -12.36 -4.59
N HIS A 82 13.90 -12.26 -4.74
CA HIS A 82 13.17 -12.79 -5.89
C HIS A 82 13.06 -11.81 -7.07
N GLY A 83 13.59 -10.59 -6.94
CA GLY A 83 13.54 -9.60 -8.01
C GLY A 83 12.15 -8.99 -8.17
N THR A 84 11.47 -8.72 -7.06
CA THR A 84 10.25 -7.93 -7.02
C THR A 84 10.48 -6.74 -6.08
N ALA A 85 10.16 -5.54 -6.55
CA ALA A 85 10.28 -4.32 -5.76
C ALA A 85 9.02 -3.48 -5.92
N THR A 86 8.61 -2.85 -4.81
CA THR A 86 7.57 -1.83 -4.82
C THR A 86 8.21 -0.48 -4.64
N PHE A 87 8.12 0.35 -5.69
CA PHE A 87 8.65 1.70 -5.67
C PHE A 87 7.61 2.65 -5.10
N MET A 88 8.07 3.60 -4.29
CA MET A 88 7.24 4.66 -3.74
C MET A 88 7.66 5.98 -4.39
N ILE A 89 6.83 6.50 -5.28
CA ILE A 89 7.04 7.77 -5.99
C ILE A 89 6.49 8.93 -5.15
N LEU A 90 6.76 10.16 -5.57
CA LEU A 90 6.35 11.41 -4.91
C LEU A 90 7.00 11.62 -3.54
N GLY A 91 8.14 10.95 -3.31
CA GLY A 91 8.94 11.02 -2.09
C GLY A 91 8.45 10.11 -0.96
N ALA A 92 9.03 10.32 0.22
CA ALA A 92 8.77 9.50 1.42
C ALA A 92 8.11 10.25 2.58
N ILE A 93 7.48 11.39 2.29
CA ILE A 93 6.77 12.22 3.26
C ILE A 93 5.31 12.31 2.82
N CYS A 94 4.41 11.84 3.67
CA CYS A 94 2.97 11.83 3.41
C CYS A 94 2.30 13.06 4.02
N THR A 95 1.40 13.68 3.25
CA THR A 95 0.53 14.76 3.75
C THR A 95 -0.53 14.25 4.72
N ARG A 96 -0.75 12.93 4.75
CA ARG A 96 -1.64 12.23 5.68
C ARG A 96 -0.88 11.44 6.73
N ARG A 97 -1.66 10.87 7.65
CA ARG A 97 -1.17 10.32 8.91
C ARG A 97 -2.09 9.20 9.41
N CYS A 98 -2.28 8.19 8.57
CA CYS A 98 -3.03 6.99 8.93
C CYS A 98 -2.34 6.30 10.13
N PRO A 99 -3.05 6.07 11.25
CA PRO A 99 -2.44 5.55 12.48
C PRO A 99 -1.92 4.11 12.44
N PHE A 100 -2.14 3.37 11.35
CA PHE A 100 -1.54 2.04 11.12
C PHE A 100 -0.24 2.09 10.30
N CYS A 101 0.02 3.20 9.61
CA CYS A 101 1.04 3.30 8.57
C CYS A 101 2.34 3.87 9.15
N ASP A 102 3.48 3.30 8.80
CA ASP A 102 4.80 3.73 9.29
C ASP A 102 5.50 4.80 8.42
N VAL A 103 4.94 5.09 7.24
CA VAL A 103 5.46 6.13 6.34
C VAL A 103 5.41 7.49 7.05
N ALA A 104 6.49 8.26 6.94
CA ALA A 104 6.62 9.53 7.64
C ALA A 104 5.54 10.54 7.23
N HIS A 105 5.09 11.35 8.19
CA HIS A 105 4.24 12.51 7.94
C HIS A 105 5.09 13.78 7.87
N GLY A 106 4.65 14.79 7.12
CA GLY A 106 5.43 16.01 6.97
C GLY A 106 4.85 16.95 5.91
N ARG A 107 5.60 18.01 5.63
CA ARG A 107 5.39 18.83 4.44
C ARG A 107 6.35 18.35 3.35
N PRO A 108 5.87 17.70 2.27
CA PRO A 108 6.74 17.20 1.21
C PRO A 108 7.44 18.34 0.46
N LEU A 109 8.55 18.01 -0.20
CA LEU A 109 9.15 18.86 -1.23
C LEU A 109 8.35 18.74 -2.55
N PRO A 110 8.53 19.68 -3.49
CA PRO A 110 8.00 19.51 -4.84
C PRO A 110 8.45 18.17 -5.45
N PRO A 111 7.59 17.45 -6.20
CA PRO A 111 7.99 16.24 -6.91
C PRO A 111 9.18 16.51 -7.84
N SER A 112 10.09 15.54 -7.94
CA SER A 112 11.21 15.62 -8.87
C SER A 112 10.73 15.31 -10.28
N ALA A 113 10.94 16.22 -11.23
CA ALA A 113 10.60 16.00 -12.65
C ALA A 113 11.36 14.80 -13.27
N GLU A 114 12.54 14.47 -12.74
CA GLU A 114 13.36 13.34 -13.20
C GLU A 114 12.99 12.00 -12.54
N GLU A 115 12.06 11.98 -11.56
CA GLU A 115 11.69 10.74 -10.85
C GLU A 115 11.13 9.66 -11.80
N PRO A 116 10.25 9.95 -12.78
CA PRO A 116 9.75 8.96 -13.73
C PRO A 116 10.84 8.28 -14.57
N GLU A 117 11.77 9.05 -15.13
CA GLU A 117 12.85 8.52 -15.97
C GLU A 117 13.85 7.71 -15.12
N LYS A 118 14.23 8.22 -13.94
CA LYS A 118 15.11 7.49 -13.01
C LYS A 118 14.51 6.17 -12.56
N LEU A 119 13.20 6.17 -12.28
CA LEU A 119 12.44 4.97 -11.94
C LEU A 119 12.48 3.96 -13.09
N ALA A 120 12.15 4.39 -14.31
CA ALA A 120 12.13 3.53 -15.50
C ALA A 120 13.50 2.91 -15.80
N LEU A 121 14.58 3.70 -15.74
CA LEU A 121 15.95 3.21 -15.92
C LEU A 121 16.35 2.21 -14.82
N THR A 122 15.99 2.49 -13.56
CA THR A 122 16.27 1.58 -12.43
C THR A 122 15.55 0.25 -12.61
N ILE A 123 14.27 0.27 -13.00
CA ILE A 123 13.47 -0.93 -13.27
C ILE A 123 14.08 -1.77 -14.40
N ARG A 124 14.49 -1.12 -15.49
CA ARG A 124 15.18 -1.77 -16.62
C ARG A 124 16.49 -2.44 -16.17
N ASP A 125 17.32 -1.71 -15.42
CA ASP A 125 18.63 -2.20 -14.96
C ASP A 125 18.48 -3.37 -13.97
N MET A 126 17.38 -3.39 -13.20
CA MET A 126 16.99 -4.53 -12.34
C MET A 126 16.37 -5.70 -13.10
N ASN A 127 16.09 -5.55 -14.40
CA ASN A 127 15.46 -6.55 -15.28
C ASN A 127 14.17 -7.14 -14.70
N LEU A 128 13.31 -6.27 -14.15
CA LEU A 128 12.03 -6.68 -13.55
C LEU A 128 11.02 -7.05 -14.63
N LYS A 129 10.25 -8.12 -14.39
CA LYS A 129 9.12 -8.52 -15.24
C LYS A 129 7.79 -7.95 -14.78
N TYR A 130 7.71 -7.57 -13.52
CA TYR A 130 6.55 -7.01 -12.86
C TYR A 130 7.00 -5.94 -11.89
N VAL A 131 6.34 -4.79 -11.88
CA VAL A 131 6.63 -3.71 -10.94
C VAL A 131 5.34 -3.22 -10.29
N VAL A 132 5.43 -2.94 -8.99
CA VAL A 132 4.38 -2.23 -8.26
C VAL A 132 4.87 -0.81 -7.98
N ILE A 133 4.06 0.19 -8.34
CA ILE A 133 4.31 1.60 -8.05
C ILE A 133 3.24 2.08 -7.09
N THR A 134 3.64 2.71 -6.00
CA THR A 134 2.73 3.37 -5.07
C THR A 134 3.23 4.77 -4.74
N SER A 135 2.47 5.55 -3.98
CA SER A 135 2.90 6.85 -3.53
C SER A 135 2.46 7.14 -2.11
N VAL A 136 3.07 8.17 -1.55
CA VAL A 136 2.48 8.93 -0.44
C VAL A 136 1.25 9.71 -0.91
N ASP A 137 0.36 10.10 0.01
CA ASP A 137 -0.68 11.07 -0.29
C ASP A 137 -0.07 12.46 -0.50
N ARG A 138 -0.42 13.11 -1.62
CA ARG A 138 0.01 14.46 -2.00
C ARG A 138 -1.18 15.43 -2.08
N ASP A 139 -1.85 15.62 -0.96
CA ASP A 139 -2.98 16.55 -0.84
C ASP A 139 -2.59 18.02 -1.13
N ASP A 140 -1.29 18.33 -1.18
CA ASP A 140 -0.72 19.62 -1.58
C ASP A 140 -0.74 19.86 -3.09
N LEU A 141 -0.87 18.81 -3.91
CA LEU A 141 -0.95 18.91 -5.37
C LEU A 141 -2.40 19.07 -5.84
N ARG A 142 -2.60 19.70 -7.00
CA ARG A 142 -3.95 19.95 -7.56
C ARG A 142 -4.63 18.69 -8.09
N ASP A 143 -3.84 17.73 -8.57
CA ASP A 143 -4.25 16.44 -9.11
C ASP A 143 -4.01 15.29 -8.12
N GLY A 144 -3.51 15.59 -6.91
CA GLY A 144 -3.15 14.59 -5.91
C GLY A 144 -1.95 13.70 -6.31
N GLY A 145 -1.20 14.07 -7.36
CA GLY A 145 -0.08 13.30 -7.90
C GLY A 145 -0.44 12.34 -9.04
N ALA A 146 -1.68 12.36 -9.53
CA ALA A 146 -2.13 11.47 -10.60
C ALA A 146 -1.31 11.60 -11.89
N GLN A 147 -0.92 12.82 -12.29
CA GLN A 147 -0.05 13.02 -13.46
C GLN A 147 1.31 12.33 -13.27
N HIS A 148 1.85 12.35 -12.06
CA HIS A 148 3.13 11.72 -11.79
C HIS A 148 3.08 10.19 -11.94
N PHE A 149 1.97 9.56 -11.52
CA PHE A 149 1.74 8.14 -11.81
C PHE A 149 1.70 7.88 -13.32
N ALA A 150 0.97 8.69 -14.08
CA ALA A 150 0.86 8.58 -15.53
C ALA A 150 2.24 8.71 -16.22
N ASP A 151 3.04 9.70 -15.80
CA ASP A 151 4.40 9.93 -16.32
C ASP A 151 5.31 8.73 -16.03
N CYS A 152 5.24 8.17 -14.81
CA CYS A 152 5.97 6.95 -14.45
C CYS A 152 5.58 5.75 -15.31
N ILE A 153 4.27 5.51 -15.52
CA ILE A 153 3.79 4.40 -16.37
C ILE A 153 4.33 4.54 -17.79
N SER A 154 4.25 5.74 -18.37
CA SER A 154 4.70 6.05 -19.72
C SER A 154 6.21 5.83 -19.88
N GLU A 155 7.05 6.37 -18.99
CA GLU A 155 8.50 6.20 -19.06
C GLU A 155 8.91 4.73 -18.82
N ILE A 156 8.24 4.02 -17.91
CA ILE A 156 8.51 2.58 -17.71
C ILE A 156 8.23 1.79 -18.99
N ARG A 157 7.08 2.01 -19.64
CA ARG A 157 6.74 1.31 -20.90
C ARG A 157 7.71 1.62 -22.03
N LYS A 158 8.21 2.86 -22.11
CA LYS A 158 9.23 3.26 -23.10
C LYS A 158 10.55 2.51 -22.91
N HIS A 159 10.97 2.29 -21.66
CA HIS A 159 12.24 1.60 -21.35
C HIS A 159 12.10 0.08 -21.17
N SER A 160 10.88 -0.43 -20.95
CA SER A 160 10.58 -1.83 -20.67
C SER A 160 9.19 -2.20 -21.20
N PRO A 161 9.03 -2.36 -22.52
CA PRO A 161 7.69 -2.46 -23.16
C PRO A 161 6.89 -3.72 -22.82
N HIS A 162 7.52 -4.73 -22.23
CA HIS A 162 6.88 -6.00 -21.86
C HIS A 162 6.65 -6.14 -20.35
N ILE A 163 7.02 -5.13 -19.55
CA ILE A 163 6.83 -5.20 -18.09
C ILE A 163 5.36 -5.03 -17.75
N LYS A 164 4.87 -5.81 -16.77
CA LYS A 164 3.56 -5.57 -16.17
C LYS A 164 3.67 -4.55 -15.05
N ILE A 165 2.75 -3.59 -15.02
CA ILE A 165 2.72 -2.48 -14.08
C ILE A 165 1.45 -2.56 -13.23
N GLU A 166 1.61 -2.76 -11.93
CA GLU A 166 0.55 -2.51 -10.93
C GLU A 166 0.76 -1.14 -10.30
N VAL A 167 -0.31 -0.36 -10.17
CA VAL A 167 -0.30 0.86 -9.36
C VAL A 167 -1.15 0.67 -8.11
N LEU A 168 -0.61 1.04 -6.96
CA LEU A 168 -1.36 1.19 -5.70
C LEU A 168 -1.51 2.69 -5.42
N VAL A 169 -2.67 3.24 -5.76
CA VAL A 169 -2.93 4.68 -5.75
C VAL A 169 -3.54 5.17 -4.43
N PRO A 170 -3.34 6.44 -4.06
CA PRO A 170 -4.14 7.09 -3.02
C PRO A 170 -5.61 7.24 -3.46
N ASP A 171 -6.44 7.81 -2.59
CA ASP A 171 -7.86 8.04 -2.90
C ASP A 171 -8.12 9.33 -3.70
N PHE A 172 -7.09 10.16 -3.91
CA PHE A 172 -7.19 11.48 -4.55
C PHE A 172 -8.29 12.39 -3.95
N ARG A 173 -8.46 12.40 -2.63
CA ARG A 173 -9.48 13.19 -1.89
C ARG A 173 -9.82 14.54 -2.53
N GLY A 174 -11.08 14.67 -2.94
CA GLY A 174 -11.63 15.89 -3.56
C GLY A 174 -11.15 16.17 -4.98
N ARG A 175 -10.43 15.23 -5.61
CA ARG A 175 -9.79 15.34 -6.92
C ARG A 175 -9.94 14.07 -7.76
N MET A 176 -10.88 13.18 -7.41
CA MET A 176 -11.08 11.90 -8.08
C MET A 176 -11.32 12.09 -9.58
N ASP A 177 -12.12 13.07 -9.97
CA ASP A 177 -12.41 13.36 -11.39
C ASP A 177 -11.11 13.67 -12.15
N THR A 178 -10.35 14.66 -11.70
CA THR A 178 -9.06 15.01 -12.30
C THR A 178 -8.09 13.82 -12.34
N ALA A 179 -8.03 13.04 -11.26
CA ALA A 179 -7.14 11.89 -11.20
C ALA A 179 -7.54 10.78 -12.18
N LEU A 180 -8.84 10.48 -12.30
CA LEU A 180 -9.35 9.49 -13.25
C LEU A 180 -9.20 9.97 -14.69
N ASP A 181 -9.47 11.24 -14.99
CA ASP A 181 -9.27 11.82 -16.33
C ASP A 181 -7.83 11.65 -16.81
N ILE A 182 -6.86 11.71 -15.90
CA ILE A 182 -5.43 11.49 -16.19
C ILE A 182 -5.13 9.99 -16.31
N LEU A 183 -5.45 9.20 -15.28
CA LEU A 183 -5.01 7.81 -15.17
C LEU A 183 -5.67 6.89 -16.21
N THR A 184 -6.83 7.26 -16.73
CA THR A 184 -7.48 6.53 -17.83
C THR A 184 -6.76 6.73 -19.17
N GLN A 185 -5.96 7.78 -19.34
CA GLN A 185 -5.16 7.97 -20.57
C GLN A 185 -3.91 7.07 -20.60
N THR A 186 -3.43 6.65 -19.43
CA THR A 186 -2.25 5.80 -19.26
C THR A 186 -2.55 4.64 -18.30
N PRO A 187 -3.44 3.72 -18.68
CA PRO A 187 -3.89 2.68 -17.76
C PRO A 187 -2.75 1.71 -17.40
N PRO A 188 -2.63 1.31 -16.12
CA PRO A 188 -1.74 0.24 -15.68
C PRO A 188 -2.27 -1.14 -16.13
N ASP A 189 -1.54 -2.21 -15.84
CA ASP A 189 -2.04 -3.59 -16.01
C ASP A 189 -2.92 -4.04 -14.83
N VAL A 190 -2.66 -3.49 -13.63
CA VAL A 190 -3.49 -3.67 -12.43
C VAL A 190 -3.67 -2.32 -11.73
N PHE A 191 -4.93 -1.93 -11.49
CA PHE A 191 -5.27 -0.72 -10.75
C PHE A 191 -5.70 -1.09 -9.32
N ASN A 192 -4.87 -0.75 -8.34
CA ASN A 192 -5.04 -1.13 -6.94
C ASN A 192 -5.35 0.10 -6.08
N HIS A 193 -6.36 -0.01 -5.24
CA HIS A 193 -6.60 0.91 -4.13
C HIS A 193 -7.11 0.12 -2.92
N ASN A 194 -6.37 0.14 -1.81
CA ASN A 194 -6.76 -0.60 -0.63
C ASN A 194 -7.90 0.08 0.12
N LEU A 195 -8.85 -0.69 0.65
CA LEU A 195 -9.81 -0.21 1.66
C LEU A 195 -9.22 -0.24 3.06
N GLU A 196 -8.28 -1.16 3.31
CA GLU A 196 -7.55 -1.36 4.57
C GLU A 196 -8.37 -1.99 5.70
N THR A 197 -9.62 -1.58 5.94
CA THR A 197 -10.44 -2.12 7.05
C THR A 197 -11.93 -1.88 6.85
N ALA A 198 -12.75 -2.38 7.79
CA ALA A 198 -14.20 -2.25 7.79
C ALA A 198 -14.70 -0.81 8.04
N PRO A 199 -15.89 -0.44 7.54
CA PRO A 199 -16.44 0.92 7.65
C PRO A 199 -16.46 1.50 9.06
N ARG A 200 -16.81 0.69 10.08
CA ARG A 200 -16.84 1.11 11.49
C ARG A 200 -15.48 1.63 11.98
N LEU A 201 -14.40 1.03 11.50
CA LEU A 201 -13.02 1.38 11.88
C LEU A 201 -12.40 2.43 10.97
N TYR A 202 -13.06 2.80 9.88
CA TYR A 202 -12.44 3.59 8.82
C TYR A 202 -11.97 4.96 9.30
N LYS A 203 -12.78 5.66 10.09
CA LYS A 203 -12.37 6.94 10.70
C LYS A 203 -11.16 6.77 11.61
N LEU A 204 -11.12 5.68 12.40
CA LEU A 204 -10.02 5.35 13.31
C LEU A 204 -8.71 5.05 12.56
N ALA A 205 -8.76 4.19 11.54
CA ALA A 205 -7.59 3.74 10.79
C ALA A 205 -7.14 4.74 9.70
N ARG A 206 -8.08 5.47 9.10
CA ARG A 206 -7.89 6.36 7.96
C ARG A 206 -8.66 7.67 8.13
N PRO A 207 -8.30 8.51 9.11
CA PRO A 207 -9.03 9.75 9.41
C PRO A 207 -9.09 10.76 8.25
N GLY A 208 -8.24 10.59 7.23
CA GLY A 208 -8.19 11.45 6.05
C GLY A 208 -8.88 10.88 4.80
N ALA A 209 -9.45 9.67 4.86
CA ALA A 209 -10.10 8.99 3.73
C ALA A 209 -11.58 8.70 4.04
N ASP A 210 -12.35 8.35 3.00
CA ASP A 210 -13.75 7.93 3.12
C ASP A 210 -13.98 6.56 2.44
N TYR A 211 -14.71 5.67 3.12
CA TYR A 211 -14.91 4.29 2.67
C TYR A 211 -15.65 4.22 1.33
N LYS A 212 -16.73 5.00 1.18
CA LYS A 212 -17.53 5.01 -0.06
C LYS A 212 -16.75 5.68 -1.18
N TRP A 213 -16.00 6.74 -0.89
CA TRP A 213 -15.12 7.40 -1.85
C TRP A 213 -14.07 6.42 -2.43
N SER A 214 -13.44 5.60 -1.58
CA SER A 214 -12.50 4.59 -2.02
C SER A 214 -13.13 3.51 -2.91
N LEU A 215 -14.35 3.05 -2.59
CA LEU A 215 -15.10 2.12 -3.42
C LEU A 215 -15.48 2.73 -4.78
N GLN A 216 -15.91 4.00 -4.78
CA GLN A 216 -16.26 4.73 -5.99
C GLN A 216 -15.06 4.95 -6.91
N LEU A 217 -13.86 5.17 -6.37
CA LEU A 217 -12.63 5.26 -7.18
C LEU A 217 -12.42 3.97 -8.00
N LEU A 218 -12.50 2.81 -7.34
CA LEU A 218 -12.33 1.50 -7.98
C LEU A 218 -13.41 1.25 -9.04
N LYS A 219 -14.68 1.48 -8.69
CA LYS A 219 -15.81 1.29 -9.60
C LYS A 219 -15.72 2.16 -10.85
N ARG A 220 -15.39 3.45 -10.68
CA ARG A 220 -15.30 4.40 -11.80
C ARG A 220 -14.11 4.12 -12.70
N PHE A 221 -12.96 3.75 -12.14
CA PHE A 221 -11.82 3.32 -12.94
C PHE A 221 -12.16 2.05 -13.73
N LYS A 222 -12.76 1.03 -13.09
CA LYS A 222 -13.17 -0.21 -13.74
C LYS A 222 -14.17 0.01 -14.88
N ALA A 223 -15.11 0.94 -14.71
CA ALA A 223 -16.08 1.28 -15.75
C ALA A 223 -15.41 1.93 -16.98
N ALA A 224 -14.35 2.71 -16.79
CA ALA A 224 -13.58 3.31 -17.87
C ALA A 224 -12.65 2.30 -18.59
N HIS A 225 -12.09 1.35 -17.84
CA HIS A 225 -11.21 0.29 -18.35
C HIS A 225 -11.64 -1.10 -17.86
N PRO A 226 -12.68 -1.71 -18.45
CA PRO A 226 -13.18 -3.03 -18.04
C PRO A 226 -12.14 -4.15 -18.18
N GLU A 227 -11.17 -3.99 -19.08
CA GLU A 227 -10.07 -4.91 -19.33
C GLU A 227 -8.97 -4.87 -18.26
N VAL A 228 -8.83 -3.75 -17.53
CA VAL A 228 -7.80 -3.62 -16.48
C VAL A 228 -8.31 -4.27 -15.20
N SER A 229 -7.50 -5.16 -14.63
CA SER A 229 -7.83 -5.79 -13.34
C SER A 229 -7.80 -4.77 -12.23
N THR A 230 -8.86 -4.73 -11.42
CA THR A 230 -8.88 -3.90 -10.20
C THR A 230 -8.58 -4.73 -8.97
N LYS A 231 -7.91 -4.11 -7.99
CA LYS A 231 -7.45 -4.79 -6.79
C LYS A 231 -7.70 -3.95 -5.55
N SER A 232 -7.95 -4.62 -4.44
CA SER A 232 -7.96 -4.00 -3.12
C SER A 232 -7.33 -4.90 -2.06
N GLY A 233 -7.09 -4.31 -0.89
CA GLY A 233 -6.43 -4.96 0.23
C GLY A 233 -7.10 -4.63 1.55
N LEU A 234 -7.07 -5.61 2.45
CA LEU A 234 -7.56 -5.53 3.83
C LEU A 234 -6.48 -5.95 4.80
N MET A 235 -6.35 -5.20 5.88
CA MET A 235 -5.58 -5.60 7.05
C MET A 235 -6.53 -6.13 8.12
N VAL A 236 -6.21 -7.30 8.68
CA VAL A 236 -6.96 -7.90 9.78
C VAL A 236 -6.22 -7.76 11.11
N GLY A 237 -6.96 -7.70 12.20
CA GLY A 237 -6.45 -7.51 13.56
C GLY A 237 -6.52 -6.08 14.09
N LEU A 238 -7.24 -5.17 13.43
CA LEU A 238 -7.50 -3.80 13.92
C LEU A 238 -8.74 -3.70 14.82
N GLY A 239 -9.54 -4.77 14.87
CA GLY A 239 -10.72 -4.91 15.73
C GLY A 239 -12.02 -5.11 14.96
N GLU A 240 -11.93 -5.39 13.66
CA GLU A 240 -13.02 -5.81 12.80
C GLU A 240 -13.50 -7.23 13.17
N THR A 241 -14.78 -7.52 12.96
CA THR A 241 -15.32 -8.88 13.08
C THR A 241 -15.27 -9.61 11.73
N THR A 242 -15.42 -10.94 11.76
CA THR A 242 -15.49 -11.75 10.54
C THR A 242 -16.68 -11.34 9.67
N GLU A 243 -17.82 -11.02 10.27
CA GLU A 243 -19.01 -10.54 9.56
C GLU A 243 -18.74 -9.21 8.86
N GLU A 244 -18.09 -8.27 9.55
CA GLU A 244 -17.68 -7.00 8.95
C GLU A 244 -16.71 -7.21 7.77
N LEU A 245 -15.79 -8.17 7.88
CA LEU A 245 -14.92 -8.52 6.75
C LEU A 245 -15.71 -9.04 5.56
N ILE A 246 -16.67 -9.93 5.78
CA ILE A 246 -17.52 -10.50 4.73
C ILE A 246 -18.36 -9.42 4.04
N GLU A 247 -18.90 -8.44 4.79
CA GLU A 247 -19.61 -7.30 4.19
C GLU A 247 -18.67 -6.46 3.31
N VAL A 248 -17.43 -6.23 3.74
CA VAL A 248 -16.43 -5.54 2.90
C VAL A 248 -16.12 -6.33 1.62
N LEU A 249 -16.09 -7.67 1.69
CA LEU A 249 -15.91 -8.50 0.49
C LEU A 249 -17.07 -8.32 -0.50
N LYS A 250 -18.31 -8.28 -0.01
CA LYS A 250 -19.50 -8.04 -0.84
C LYS A 250 -19.45 -6.64 -1.46
N ASP A 251 -19.14 -5.62 -0.67
CA ASP A 251 -19.00 -4.24 -1.15
C ASP A 251 -17.95 -4.14 -2.27
N LEU A 252 -16.78 -4.74 -2.08
CA LEU A 252 -15.73 -4.79 -3.11
C LEU A 252 -16.22 -5.46 -4.40
N ARG A 253 -16.97 -6.56 -4.31
CA ARG A 253 -17.51 -7.25 -5.48
C ARG A 253 -18.62 -6.47 -6.18
N GLU A 254 -19.50 -5.79 -5.44
CA GLU A 254 -20.50 -4.87 -6.01
C GLU A 254 -19.85 -3.71 -6.78
N HIS A 255 -18.62 -3.34 -6.39
CA HIS A 255 -17.81 -2.33 -7.03
C HIS A 255 -16.83 -2.90 -8.10
N ASP A 256 -17.09 -4.11 -8.58
CA ASP A 256 -16.35 -4.80 -9.66
C ASP A 256 -14.86 -5.05 -9.39
N VAL A 257 -14.46 -5.17 -8.11
CA VAL A 257 -13.06 -5.42 -7.75
C VAL A 257 -12.66 -6.86 -8.05
N ASP A 258 -11.69 -7.06 -8.94
CA ASP A 258 -11.30 -8.39 -9.45
C ASP A 258 -10.41 -9.19 -8.47
N MET A 259 -9.52 -8.49 -7.75
CA MET A 259 -8.45 -9.11 -6.96
C MET A 259 -8.49 -8.64 -5.50
N LEU A 260 -8.14 -9.54 -4.58
CA LEU A 260 -8.14 -9.27 -3.14
C LEU A 260 -6.83 -9.69 -2.49
N THR A 261 -6.37 -8.85 -1.56
CA THR A 261 -5.32 -9.21 -0.61
C THR A 261 -5.82 -9.07 0.83
N VAL A 262 -5.56 -10.07 1.68
CA VAL A 262 -5.91 -10.05 3.11
C VAL A 262 -4.69 -10.41 3.93
N GLY A 263 -4.22 -9.47 4.76
CA GLY A 263 -2.98 -9.62 5.51
C GLY A 263 -3.12 -9.25 6.99
N GLN A 264 -2.27 -9.81 7.86
CA GLN A 264 -2.28 -9.43 9.28
C GLN A 264 -1.71 -8.01 9.45
N TYR A 265 -2.44 -7.16 10.16
CA TYR A 265 -1.92 -5.89 10.66
C TYR A 265 -0.79 -6.16 11.67
N LEU A 266 0.36 -5.55 11.41
CA LEU A 266 1.51 -5.55 12.31
C LEU A 266 1.77 -4.12 12.76
N GLN A 267 1.62 -3.89 14.06
CA GLN A 267 1.87 -2.58 14.66
C GLN A 267 3.32 -2.15 14.42
N PRO A 268 3.57 -1.03 13.71
CA PRO A 268 4.94 -0.58 13.43
C PRO A 268 5.72 -0.18 14.68
N SER A 269 5.05 0.53 15.60
CA SER A 269 5.60 0.91 16.90
C SER A 269 4.49 1.07 17.93
N LYS A 270 4.86 1.14 19.22
CA LYS A 270 3.89 1.30 20.32
C LYS A 270 2.98 2.53 20.19
N HIS A 271 3.34 3.51 19.36
CA HIS A 271 2.57 4.74 19.14
C HIS A 271 1.48 4.60 18.08
N HIS A 272 1.51 3.53 17.28
CA HIS A 272 0.51 3.22 16.26
C HIS A 272 -0.67 2.46 16.87
N LEU A 273 -1.74 2.23 16.09
CA LEU A 273 -2.89 1.46 16.56
C LEU A 273 -2.45 0.09 17.13
N PRO A 274 -2.97 -0.33 18.29
CA PRO A 274 -2.64 -1.63 18.85
C PRO A 274 -3.24 -2.76 18.00
N VAL A 275 -2.52 -3.88 17.89
CA VAL A 275 -3.10 -5.12 17.36
C VAL A 275 -4.16 -5.60 18.34
N LYS A 276 -5.40 -5.78 17.86
CA LYS A 276 -6.53 -6.31 18.63
C LYS A 276 -6.63 -7.82 18.59
N ARG A 277 -6.15 -8.44 17.51
CA ARG A 277 -6.17 -9.89 17.31
C ARG A 277 -5.11 -10.31 16.31
N TYR A 278 -4.44 -11.43 16.57
CA TYR A 278 -3.70 -12.16 15.55
C TYR A 278 -4.62 -13.23 14.96
N MET A 279 -5.02 -13.07 13.71
CA MET A 279 -5.89 -14.02 13.02
C MET A 279 -5.10 -15.33 12.78
N PRO A 280 -5.64 -16.51 13.18
CA PRO A 280 -5.05 -17.80 12.85
C PRO A 280 -5.04 -18.07 11.33
N PRO A 281 -4.05 -18.83 10.80
CA PRO A 281 -4.00 -19.16 9.37
C PRO A 281 -5.29 -19.77 8.79
N ALA A 282 -5.95 -20.65 9.54
CA ALA A 282 -7.20 -21.28 9.11
C ALA A 282 -8.35 -20.27 8.86
N GLU A 283 -8.35 -19.12 9.55
CA GLU A 283 -9.32 -18.06 9.29
C GLU A 283 -8.98 -17.26 8.03
N PHE A 284 -7.70 -17.11 7.68
CA PHE A 284 -7.30 -16.57 6.38
C PHE A 284 -7.75 -17.48 5.23
N ASP A 285 -7.63 -18.80 5.40
CA ASP A 285 -8.09 -19.80 4.43
C ASP A 285 -9.61 -19.73 4.23
N GLU A 286 -10.36 -19.56 5.31
CA GLU A 286 -11.82 -19.42 5.25
C GLU A 286 -12.24 -18.12 4.55
N ILE A 287 -11.61 -16.98 4.87
CA ILE A 287 -11.84 -15.72 4.16
C ILE A 287 -11.51 -15.85 2.67
N LYS A 288 -10.44 -16.57 2.33
CA LYS A 288 -10.06 -16.85 0.94
C LYS A 288 -11.14 -17.65 0.20
N ARG A 289 -11.65 -18.71 0.83
CA ARG A 289 -12.75 -19.53 0.28
C ARG A 289 -13.99 -18.66 0.01
N ILE A 290 -14.42 -17.88 0.99
CA ILE A 290 -15.58 -16.98 0.86
C ILE A 290 -15.37 -15.96 -0.25
N ALA A 291 -14.18 -15.37 -0.37
CA ALA A 291 -13.86 -14.43 -1.43
C ALA A 291 -13.99 -15.07 -2.83
N TYR A 292 -13.47 -16.28 -3.03
CA TYR A 292 -13.66 -16.99 -4.29
C TYR A 292 -15.14 -17.30 -4.58
N GLU A 293 -15.93 -17.67 -3.57
CA GLU A 293 -17.38 -17.89 -3.72
C GLU A 293 -18.14 -16.62 -4.11
N LEU A 294 -17.69 -15.44 -3.66
CA LEU A 294 -18.20 -14.14 -4.08
C LEU A 294 -17.69 -13.69 -5.47
N GLY A 295 -16.82 -14.48 -6.10
CA GLY A 295 -16.38 -14.28 -7.48
C GLY A 295 -15.16 -13.39 -7.66
N PHE A 296 -14.30 -13.24 -6.64
CA PHE A 296 -12.95 -12.69 -6.87
C PHE A 296 -12.15 -13.62 -7.78
N LYS A 297 -11.37 -13.06 -8.72
CA LYS A 297 -10.55 -13.83 -9.67
C LYS A 297 -9.26 -14.34 -9.04
N HIS A 298 -8.63 -13.49 -8.22
CA HIS A 298 -7.39 -13.82 -7.52
C HIS A 298 -7.44 -13.33 -6.08
N VAL A 299 -7.15 -14.22 -5.14
CA VAL A 299 -7.16 -13.92 -3.70
C VAL A 299 -5.87 -14.39 -3.05
N ALA A 300 -5.09 -13.45 -2.54
CA ALA A 300 -3.98 -13.75 -1.63
C ALA A 300 -4.42 -13.45 -0.20
N SER A 301 -4.39 -14.46 0.67
CA SER A 301 -4.87 -14.34 2.06
C SER A 301 -3.90 -15.08 2.96
N GLY A 302 -3.29 -14.37 3.90
CA GLY A 302 -2.33 -14.98 4.81
C GLY A 302 -1.65 -13.97 5.74
N PRO A 303 -1.02 -14.41 6.84
CA PRO A 303 -0.49 -13.51 7.85
C PRO A 303 0.53 -12.50 7.30
N PHE A 304 1.38 -12.91 6.37
CA PHE A 304 2.41 -12.06 5.78
C PHE A 304 2.00 -11.42 4.46
N VAL A 305 0.79 -11.69 3.96
CA VAL A 305 0.32 -11.08 2.72
C VAL A 305 0.29 -9.55 2.84
N ARG A 306 0.77 -8.91 1.78
CA ARG A 306 0.72 -7.46 1.55
C ARG A 306 0.19 -7.23 0.15
N SER A 307 -0.34 -6.04 -0.11
CA SER A 307 -0.85 -5.66 -1.43
C SER A 307 0.16 -5.91 -2.55
N SER A 308 1.46 -5.79 -2.27
CA SER A 308 2.53 -6.03 -3.25
C SER A 308 3.36 -7.32 -3.05
N TYR A 309 3.03 -8.15 -2.06
CA TYR A 309 3.79 -9.37 -1.76
C TYR A 309 3.56 -10.43 -2.84
N HIS A 310 4.59 -10.78 -3.62
CA HIS A 310 4.46 -11.67 -4.79
C HIS A 310 3.38 -11.19 -5.78
N ALA A 311 3.27 -9.88 -6.03
CA ALA A 311 2.21 -9.31 -6.89
C ALA A 311 2.18 -9.93 -8.30
N ASP A 312 3.33 -10.31 -8.84
CA ASP A 312 3.46 -11.07 -10.08
C ASP A 312 2.74 -12.42 -10.02
N ARG A 313 2.95 -13.16 -8.94
CA ARG A 313 2.31 -14.47 -8.70
C ARG A 313 0.83 -14.30 -8.31
N GLN A 314 0.47 -13.23 -7.61
CA GLN A 314 -0.93 -12.87 -7.33
C GLN A 314 -1.69 -12.61 -8.63
N ALA A 315 -1.07 -11.85 -9.54
CA ALA A 315 -1.63 -11.56 -10.86
C ALA A 315 -1.63 -12.78 -11.80
N ALA A 316 -0.78 -13.78 -11.53
CA ALA A 316 -0.81 -15.08 -12.21
C ALA A 316 -1.79 -16.08 -11.58
N GLY A 317 -2.39 -15.75 -10.42
CA GLY A 317 -3.32 -16.62 -9.70
C GLY A 317 -2.67 -17.78 -8.94
N GLU A 318 -1.39 -17.68 -8.62
CA GLU A 318 -0.70 -18.69 -7.82
C GLU A 318 -1.06 -18.58 -6.33
N ASP A 319 -1.04 -19.72 -5.64
CA ASP A 319 -1.24 -19.75 -4.20
C ASP A 319 -0.06 -19.11 -3.46
N ILE A 320 -0.36 -18.05 -2.72
CA ILE A 320 0.55 -17.31 -1.85
C ILE A 320 -0.04 -17.35 -0.44
N SER A 321 0.74 -17.87 0.51
CA SER A 321 0.43 -17.95 1.94
C SER A 321 1.55 -17.33 2.78
#